data_AF-A0A023D4K7-F1
#
_entry.id   AF-A0A023D4K7-F1
#
_cell.length_a   1.000
_cell.length_b   1.000
_cell.length_c   1.000
_cell.angle_alpha   90.00
_cell.angle_beta   90.00
_cell.angle_gamma   90.00
#
_symmetry.space_group_name_H-M   'P 1'
#
loop_
_entity.id
_entity.type
_entity.pdbx_description
1 polymer ?
#
loop_
_entity_poly.entity_id
_entity_poly.type
_entity_poly.pdbx_seq_one_letter_code
_entity_poly.pdbx_strand_id
1 'polypeptide(L)'
;MTASGPGDVPWALLEGVTRDGKPVARLYDQWEPGLAVRISGEALGLILRDRDSGRETVWYLDETRAVRGCHIEALEGMSLDTAMGPIAASLAELAVHSLAGTPRPPPLFLPEAATCLASQIAAAWSVRHFAGMTLRSVAEARSSDGLAASGPALDTSAVRRLLETRPGAAARVLLSPFDDTPLRAQITIAVEGFSVHRFHAEAQDAAFYLAWPERETAQPSGLAPVFFCPAARLVIADHPDAVMLPGRLLGWYLTHPAHVRSIAEAASFDAREYGLGHASALASPPSPVEAGLSAEANGPSPMQSRSAAWDFLHETGLAAPVPDSAMPSPSRLGPTGVMGRLRGIFKRRHD
;
A
#
# COMPACT_ATOMS: atom_id res chain seq x y z
N MET A 1 7.36 -29.72 35.11
CA MET A 1 7.81 -28.84 34.00
C MET A 1 8.62 -29.69 33.05
N THR A 2 7.95 -30.37 32.13
CA THR A 2 8.57 -31.18 31.09
C THR A 2 8.77 -30.30 29.87
N ALA A 3 10.01 -30.22 29.39
CA ALA A 3 10.36 -29.57 28.14
C ALA A 3 9.63 -30.25 26.98
N SER A 4 8.79 -29.51 26.27
CA SER A 4 8.18 -29.95 25.01
C SER A 4 9.27 -30.06 23.95
N GLY A 5 9.35 -31.22 23.30
CA GLY A 5 10.31 -31.49 22.23
C GLY A 5 10.04 -30.68 20.96
N PRO A 6 10.99 -30.65 20.02
CA PRO A 6 10.78 -30.02 18.71
C PRO A 6 9.83 -30.93 17.89
N GLY A 7 8.58 -30.51 17.66
CA GLY A 7 7.73 -31.21 16.69
C GLY A 7 6.23 -31.35 16.96
N ASP A 8 5.61 -30.63 17.90
CA ASP A 8 4.15 -30.52 17.91
C ASP A 8 3.73 -29.52 16.83
N VAL A 9 3.66 -30.02 15.59
CA VAL A 9 3.08 -29.28 14.46
C VAL A 9 1.62 -28.93 14.82
N PRO A 10 1.14 -27.70 14.60
CA PRO A 10 -0.23 -27.27 14.96
C PRO A 10 -1.36 -27.91 14.14
N TRP A 11 -1.33 -29.23 13.91
CA TRP A 11 -2.36 -29.97 13.15
C TRP A 11 -3.78 -29.77 13.71
N ALA A 12 -3.92 -29.42 14.99
CA ALA A 12 -5.17 -29.00 15.60
C ALA A 12 -5.86 -27.84 14.85
N LEU A 13 -5.09 -26.96 14.17
CA LEU A 13 -5.64 -25.87 13.35
C LEU A 13 -6.36 -26.37 12.08
N LEU A 14 -6.10 -27.62 11.66
CA LEU A 14 -6.78 -28.25 10.52
C LEU A 14 -7.99 -29.09 10.93
N GLU A 15 -8.28 -29.23 12.23
CA GLU A 15 -9.46 -29.96 12.70
C GLU A 15 -10.74 -29.37 12.13
N GLY A 16 -11.54 -30.21 11.47
CA GLY A 16 -12.79 -29.81 10.82
C GLY A 16 -12.62 -29.01 9.53
N VAL A 17 -11.39 -28.71 9.09
CA VAL A 17 -11.16 -28.03 7.81
C VAL A 17 -11.49 -28.99 6.66
N THR A 18 -12.28 -28.52 5.70
CA THR A 18 -12.65 -29.30 4.52
C THR A 18 -12.24 -28.61 3.22
N ARG A 19 -11.92 -29.39 2.20
CA ARG A 19 -11.65 -28.93 0.83
C ARG A 19 -12.40 -29.85 -0.13
N ASP A 20 -13.18 -29.27 -1.03
CA ASP A 20 -14.03 -30.01 -1.97
C ASP A 20 -14.96 -31.02 -1.26
N GLY A 21 -15.49 -30.63 -0.10
CA GLY A 21 -16.36 -31.44 0.75
C GLY A 21 -15.67 -32.59 1.49
N LYS A 22 -14.34 -32.71 1.41
CA LYS A 22 -13.56 -33.75 2.09
C LYS A 22 -12.71 -33.16 3.23
N PRO A 23 -12.58 -33.84 4.39
CA PRO A 23 -11.67 -33.41 5.45
C PRO A 23 -10.23 -33.31 4.94
N VAL A 24 -9.53 -32.24 5.32
CA VAL A 24 -8.10 -32.09 5.01
C VAL A 24 -7.31 -33.00 5.95
N ALA A 25 -6.84 -34.13 5.42
CA ALA A 25 -6.06 -35.10 6.18
C ALA A 25 -4.55 -34.81 6.22
N ARG A 26 -4.04 -34.05 5.24
CA ARG A 26 -2.62 -33.68 5.12
C ARG A 26 -2.42 -32.44 4.25
N LEU A 27 -1.32 -31.75 4.47
CA LEU A 27 -0.76 -30.74 3.57
C LEU A 27 0.34 -31.36 2.70
N TYR A 28 0.91 -30.59 1.78
CA TYR A 28 2.17 -30.95 1.12
C TYR A 28 3.30 -31.03 2.17
N ASP A 29 4.28 -31.91 1.95
CA ASP A 29 5.24 -32.32 2.97
C ASP A 29 6.01 -31.17 3.65
N GLN A 30 6.25 -30.06 2.94
CA GLN A 30 6.95 -28.88 3.46
C GLN A 30 6.06 -27.82 4.12
N TRP A 31 4.74 -27.96 4.05
CA TRP A 31 3.79 -26.97 4.57
C TRP A 31 3.20 -27.40 5.92
N GLU A 32 3.14 -26.46 6.85
CA GLU A 32 2.52 -26.66 8.16
C GLU A 32 1.51 -25.54 8.47
N PRO A 33 0.44 -25.85 9.24
CA PRO A 33 -0.45 -24.82 9.73
C PRO A 33 0.26 -23.96 10.80
N GLY A 34 0.19 -22.65 10.65
CA GLY A 34 0.85 -21.70 11.55
C GLY A 34 -0.13 -21.00 12.49
N LEU A 35 -1.06 -20.21 11.93
CA LEU A 35 -1.94 -19.34 12.70
C LEU A 35 -3.33 -19.26 12.06
N ALA A 36 -4.40 -19.30 12.85
CA ALA A 36 -5.74 -19.01 12.40
C ALA A 36 -6.22 -17.66 12.96
N VAL A 37 -6.66 -16.76 12.08
CA VAL A 37 -7.09 -15.41 12.43
C VAL A 37 -8.50 -15.18 11.93
N ARG A 38 -9.42 -14.84 12.84
CA ARG A 38 -10.80 -14.50 12.50
C ARG A 38 -10.81 -13.15 11.79
N ILE A 39 -11.23 -13.13 10.53
CA ILE A 39 -11.35 -11.90 9.72
C ILE A 39 -12.70 -11.26 9.98
N SER A 40 -13.76 -12.06 9.92
CA SER A 40 -15.14 -11.65 10.17
C SER A 40 -15.93 -12.79 10.80
N GLY A 41 -17.19 -12.58 11.19
CA GLY A 41 -18.05 -13.65 11.71
C GLY A 41 -18.09 -14.89 10.80
N GLU A 42 -18.03 -14.67 9.48
CA GLU A 42 -18.21 -15.68 8.44
C GLU A 42 -16.88 -16.10 7.78
N ALA A 43 -15.76 -15.42 8.06
CA ALA A 43 -14.48 -15.67 7.40
C ALA A 43 -13.30 -15.82 8.39
N LEU A 44 -12.49 -16.86 8.17
CA LEU A 44 -11.29 -17.19 8.94
C LEU A 44 -10.10 -17.32 7.98
N GLY A 45 -9.01 -16.60 8.25
CA GLY A 45 -7.74 -16.77 7.53
C GLY A 45 -6.85 -17.77 8.26
N LEU A 46 -6.60 -18.94 7.66
CA LEU A 46 -5.62 -19.92 8.13
C LEU A 46 -4.30 -19.71 7.39
N ILE A 47 -3.29 -19.26 8.11
CA ILE A 47 -1.93 -19.07 7.61
C ILE A 47 -1.21 -20.41 7.65
N LEU A 48 -0.69 -20.81 6.50
CA LEU A 48 0.19 -21.95 6.33
C LEU A 48 1.59 -21.44 6.05
N ARG A 49 2.60 -22.15 6.54
CA ARG A 49 3.99 -21.79 6.39
C ARG A 49 4.80 -22.94 5.81
N ASP A 50 5.66 -22.62 4.87
CA ASP A 50 6.68 -23.51 4.35
C ASP A 50 7.85 -23.55 5.35
N ARG A 51 8.17 -24.73 5.87
CA ARG A 51 9.17 -24.90 6.94
C ARG A 51 10.58 -24.49 6.52
N ASP A 52 10.93 -24.73 5.26
CA ASP A 52 12.29 -24.60 4.77
C ASP A 52 12.58 -23.16 4.31
N SER A 53 11.64 -22.58 3.57
CA SER A 53 11.79 -21.23 3.01
C SER A 53 11.20 -20.13 3.89
N GLY A 54 10.36 -20.49 4.86
CA GLY A 54 9.60 -19.53 5.67
C GLY A 54 8.49 -18.81 4.90
N ARG A 55 8.22 -19.19 3.65
CA ARG A 55 7.15 -18.61 2.84
C ARG A 55 5.79 -18.89 3.48
N GLU A 56 4.90 -17.92 3.39
CA GLU A 56 3.55 -18.02 3.94
C GLU A 56 2.51 -18.00 2.83
N THR A 57 1.39 -18.69 3.06
CA THR A 57 0.17 -18.56 2.27
C THR A 57 -1.03 -18.56 3.21
N VAL A 58 -2.17 -18.10 2.71
CA VAL A 58 -3.42 -18.07 3.47
C VAL A 58 -4.42 -18.99 2.80
N TRP A 59 -5.14 -19.79 3.59
CA TRP A 59 -6.42 -20.37 3.21
C TRP A 59 -7.54 -19.57 3.85
N TYR A 60 -8.47 -19.09 3.03
CA TYR A 60 -9.70 -18.44 3.50
C TYR A 60 -10.74 -19.53 3.71
N LEU A 61 -11.21 -19.63 4.95
CA LEU A 61 -12.20 -20.60 5.39
C LEU A 61 -13.50 -19.87 5.72
N ASP A 62 -14.63 -20.51 5.44
CA ASP A 62 -15.93 -20.02 5.89
C ASP A 62 -16.26 -20.44 7.33
N GLU A 63 -17.47 -20.10 7.78
CA GLU A 63 -18.03 -20.50 9.09
C GLU A 63 -18.06 -22.03 9.32
N THR A 64 -18.14 -22.82 8.25
CA THR A 64 -18.11 -24.30 8.28
C THR A 64 -16.70 -24.87 8.20
N ARG A 65 -15.68 -23.99 8.17
CA ARG A 65 -14.26 -24.31 7.94
C ARG A 65 -13.99 -24.94 6.56
N ALA A 66 -14.84 -24.71 5.58
CA ALA A 66 -14.58 -25.10 4.19
C ALA A 66 -13.62 -24.10 3.53
N VAL A 67 -12.57 -24.61 2.87
CA VAL A 67 -11.62 -23.80 2.11
C VAL A 67 -12.34 -23.16 0.92
N ARG A 68 -12.38 -21.83 0.90
CA ARG A 68 -13.00 -21.02 -0.17
C ARG A 68 -11.98 -20.44 -1.13
N GLY A 69 -10.72 -20.34 -0.75
CA GLY A 69 -9.68 -19.87 -1.66
C GLY A 69 -8.35 -19.66 -0.97
N CYS A 70 -7.32 -19.37 -1.76
CA CYS A 70 -5.98 -19.01 -1.27
C CYS A 70 -5.68 -17.50 -1.36
N HIS A 71 -6.56 -16.76 -2.04
CA HIS A 71 -6.48 -15.32 -2.23
C HIS A 71 -7.85 -14.71 -1.97
N ILE A 72 -7.88 -13.59 -1.24
CA ILE A 72 -9.14 -12.97 -0.82
C ILE A 72 -9.97 -12.44 -2.01
N GLU A 73 -9.31 -12.12 -3.13
CA GLU A 73 -9.97 -11.68 -4.38
C GLU A 73 -10.53 -12.84 -5.21
N ALA A 74 -10.22 -14.09 -4.86
CA ALA A 74 -10.58 -15.29 -5.63
C ALA A 74 -11.21 -16.35 -4.71
N LEU A 75 -12.31 -15.96 -4.06
CA LEU A 75 -13.07 -16.83 -3.16
C LEU A 75 -14.21 -17.54 -3.90
N GLU A 76 -14.33 -18.85 -3.69
CA GLU A 76 -15.39 -19.68 -4.21
C GLU A 76 -16.51 -19.84 -3.16
N GLY A 77 -17.75 -19.50 -3.51
CA GLY A 77 -18.90 -19.67 -2.61
C GLY A 77 -18.93 -18.70 -1.41
N MET A 78 -18.02 -17.72 -1.35
CA MET A 78 -18.02 -16.61 -0.40
C MET A 78 -17.70 -15.33 -1.16
N SER A 79 -18.46 -14.26 -0.93
CA SER A 79 -18.17 -12.97 -1.57
C SER A 79 -17.10 -12.19 -0.80
N LEU A 80 -16.35 -11.33 -1.49
CA LEU A 80 -15.38 -10.43 -0.86
C LEU A 80 -16.05 -9.52 0.17
N ASP A 81 -17.27 -9.03 -0.11
CA ASP A 81 -18.03 -8.18 0.79
C ASP A 81 -18.47 -8.94 2.05
N THR A 82 -18.77 -10.23 1.93
CA THR A 82 -19.02 -11.11 3.08
C THR A 82 -17.76 -11.27 3.94
N ALA A 83 -16.61 -11.53 3.30
CA ALA A 83 -15.35 -11.74 3.98
C ALA A 83 -14.84 -10.48 4.69
N MET A 84 -14.90 -9.33 4.02
CA MET A 84 -14.25 -8.09 4.45
C MET A 84 -15.20 -7.00 4.94
N GLY A 85 -16.48 -7.04 4.58
CA GLY A 85 -17.46 -6.02 4.93
C GLY A 85 -17.45 -5.65 6.43
N PRO A 86 -17.41 -6.62 7.35
CA PRO A 86 -17.37 -6.34 8.79
C PRO A 86 -16.12 -5.59 9.28
N ILE A 87 -15.00 -5.66 8.56
CA ILE A 87 -13.74 -4.96 8.91
C ILE A 87 -13.45 -3.76 8.00
N ALA A 88 -14.26 -3.52 6.97
CA ALA A 88 -14.01 -2.49 5.97
C ALA A 88 -13.95 -1.08 6.59
N ALA A 89 -14.80 -0.78 7.58
CA ALA A 89 -14.77 0.49 8.30
C ALA A 89 -13.47 0.64 9.12
N SER A 90 -13.03 -0.41 9.80
CA SER A 90 -11.78 -0.38 10.57
C SER A 90 -10.55 -0.24 9.66
N LEU A 91 -10.57 -0.81 8.46
CA LEU A 91 -9.54 -0.62 7.45
C LEU A 91 -9.53 0.82 6.91
N ALA A 92 -10.70 1.44 6.75
CA ALA A 92 -10.82 2.85 6.38
C ALA A 92 -10.25 3.77 7.47
N GLU A 93 -10.59 3.53 8.74
CA GLU A 93 -10.03 4.26 9.87
C GLU A 93 -8.51 4.05 10.00
N LEU A 94 -8.03 2.82 9.83
CA LEU A 94 -6.59 2.52 9.77
C LEU A 94 -5.91 3.36 8.68
N ALA A 95 -6.49 3.45 7.48
CA ALA A 95 -5.92 4.22 6.39
C ALA A 95 -5.88 5.72 6.71
N VAL A 96 -6.97 6.27 7.24
CA VAL A 96 -7.03 7.68 7.65
C VAL A 96 -6.05 7.99 8.78
N HIS A 97 -5.93 7.11 9.77
CA HIS A 97 -5.14 7.37 10.97
C HIS A 97 -3.67 7.01 10.83
N SER A 98 -3.31 5.92 10.16
CA SER A 98 -1.92 5.46 10.08
C SER A 98 -1.14 6.21 8.99
N LEU A 99 -1.84 6.67 7.94
CA LEU A 99 -1.22 7.43 6.84
C LEU A 99 -1.26 8.96 7.04
N ALA A 100 -1.92 9.46 8.09
CA ALA A 100 -1.91 10.88 8.45
C ALA A 100 -0.50 11.39 8.81
N GLY A 101 -0.30 12.72 8.85
CA GLY A 101 0.94 13.34 9.35
C GLY A 101 1.22 12.96 10.80
N THR A 102 0.21 13.11 11.66
CA THR A 102 0.26 12.66 13.06
C THR A 102 -0.61 11.42 13.24
N PRO A 103 -0.01 10.21 13.33
CA PRO A 103 -0.78 8.99 13.35
C PRO A 103 -1.50 8.77 14.68
N ARG A 104 -2.61 8.02 14.65
CA ARG A 104 -3.37 7.63 15.85
C ARG A 104 -3.40 6.11 15.99
N PRO A 105 -3.53 5.56 17.22
CA PRO A 105 -3.66 4.13 17.42
C PRO A 105 -4.82 3.59 16.58
N PRO A 106 -4.58 2.65 15.65
CA PRO A 106 -5.65 2.19 14.80
C PRO A 106 -6.61 1.27 15.57
N PRO A 107 -7.86 1.14 15.08
CA PRO A 107 -8.91 0.40 15.78
C PRO A 107 -8.79 -1.12 15.63
N LEU A 108 -7.98 -1.59 14.67
CA LEU A 108 -7.82 -2.99 14.32
C LEU A 108 -6.34 -3.34 14.26
N PHE A 109 -6.00 -4.47 14.88
CA PHE A 109 -4.68 -5.06 14.80
C PHE A 109 -4.77 -6.55 14.54
N LEU A 110 -3.83 -7.04 13.76
CA LEU A 110 -3.57 -8.45 13.59
C LEU A 110 -2.25 -8.80 14.30
N PRO A 111 -2.07 -10.05 14.76
CA PRO A 111 -0.79 -10.49 15.28
C PRO A 111 0.33 -10.26 14.26
N GLU A 112 1.55 -9.98 14.73
CA GLU A 112 2.71 -9.77 13.84
C GLU A 112 2.98 -10.97 12.92
N ALA A 113 2.77 -12.17 13.46
CA ALA A 113 2.82 -13.44 12.72
C ALA A 113 1.74 -13.58 11.63
N ALA A 114 0.82 -12.63 11.50
CA ALA A 114 -0.22 -12.60 10.48
C ALA A 114 0.09 -11.66 9.30
N THR A 115 1.37 -11.35 9.06
CA THR A 115 1.79 -10.38 8.04
C THR A 115 1.29 -10.74 6.63
N CYS A 116 1.41 -12.00 6.19
CA CYS A 116 0.88 -12.42 4.89
C CYS A 116 -0.63 -12.15 4.74
N LEU A 117 -1.42 -12.47 5.78
CA LEU A 117 -2.86 -12.20 5.81
C LEU A 117 -3.17 -10.70 5.81
N ALA A 118 -2.47 -9.93 6.65
CA ALA A 118 -2.62 -8.49 6.75
C ALA A 118 -2.35 -7.80 5.40
N SER A 119 -1.28 -8.20 4.71
CA SER A 119 -0.94 -7.69 3.39
C SER A 119 -2.03 -8.00 2.35
N GLN A 120 -2.59 -9.21 2.33
CA GLN A 120 -3.66 -9.56 1.38
C GLN A 120 -4.95 -8.79 1.65
N ILE A 121 -5.41 -8.72 2.91
CA ILE A 121 -6.62 -7.97 3.30
C ILE A 121 -6.44 -6.48 2.97
N ALA A 122 -5.30 -5.90 3.35
CA ALA A 122 -5.03 -4.49 3.12
C ALA A 122 -4.90 -4.17 1.62
N ALA A 123 -4.29 -5.04 0.82
CA ALA A 123 -4.19 -4.89 -0.63
C ALA A 123 -5.57 -4.92 -1.29
N ALA A 124 -6.41 -5.90 -0.96
CA ALA A 124 -7.76 -6.04 -1.50
C ALA A 124 -8.64 -4.81 -1.19
N TRP A 125 -8.58 -4.33 0.05
CA TRP A 125 -9.25 -3.08 0.43
C TRP A 125 -8.69 -1.88 -0.35
N SER A 126 -7.37 -1.77 -0.43
CA SER A 126 -6.68 -0.66 -1.07
C SER A 126 -7.02 -0.50 -2.54
N VAL A 127 -7.08 -1.59 -3.31
CA VAL A 127 -7.44 -1.55 -4.74
C VAL A 127 -8.82 -0.94 -4.96
N ARG A 128 -9.78 -1.23 -4.06
CA ARG A 128 -11.16 -0.72 -4.14
C ARG A 128 -11.28 0.73 -3.67
N HIS A 129 -10.47 1.16 -2.71
CA HIS A 129 -10.64 2.45 -2.02
C HIS A 129 -9.63 3.53 -2.43
N PHE A 130 -8.49 3.15 -2.99
CA PHE A 130 -7.50 4.09 -3.56
C PHE A 130 -7.67 4.30 -5.07
N ALA A 131 -8.79 3.89 -5.68
CA ALA A 131 -9.06 4.09 -7.11
C ALA A 131 -9.00 5.57 -7.58
N GLY A 132 -9.18 6.53 -6.67
CA GLY A 132 -9.01 7.96 -6.96
C GLY A 132 -7.60 8.52 -6.70
N MET A 133 -6.60 7.67 -6.50
CA MET A 133 -5.20 8.10 -6.48
C MET A 133 -4.68 8.35 -7.89
N THR A 134 -3.91 9.42 -8.04
CA THR A 134 -3.20 9.73 -9.27
C THR A 134 -1.88 8.95 -9.27
N LEU A 135 -1.68 8.13 -10.30
CA LEU A 135 -0.39 7.50 -10.58
C LEU A 135 0.30 8.27 -11.70
N ARG A 136 1.56 8.62 -11.51
CA ARG A 136 2.41 9.27 -12.52
C ARG A 136 3.70 8.49 -12.71
N SER A 137 4.22 8.50 -13.92
CA SER A 137 5.58 8.05 -14.18
C SER A 137 6.59 9.05 -13.65
N VAL A 138 7.83 8.59 -13.42
CA VAL A 138 8.94 9.46 -13.03
C VAL A 138 9.28 10.44 -14.17
N ALA A 139 9.10 10.02 -15.42
CA ALA A 139 9.30 10.87 -16.59
C ALA A 139 8.32 12.06 -16.62
N GLU A 140 7.03 11.81 -16.36
CA GLU A 140 6.02 12.89 -16.26
C GLU A 140 6.30 13.84 -15.11
N ALA A 141 6.67 13.32 -13.94
CA ALA A 141 6.99 14.14 -12.77
C ALA A 141 8.25 15.01 -12.95
N ARG A 142 9.13 14.64 -13.90
CA ARG A 142 10.31 15.43 -14.28
C ARG A 142 10.01 16.50 -15.32
N SER A 143 8.86 16.41 -15.98
CA SER A 143 8.43 17.41 -16.95
C SER A 143 8.01 18.70 -16.24
N SER A 144 8.08 19.83 -16.96
CA SER A 144 7.74 21.16 -16.42
C SER A 144 6.23 21.38 -16.22
N ASP A 145 5.40 20.44 -16.66
CA ASP A 145 3.97 20.46 -16.41
C ASP A 145 3.76 20.06 -14.95
N GLY A 146 3.32 21.00 -14.12
CA GLY A 146 3.23 20.84 -12.66
C GLY A 146 2.53 19.55 -12.21
N LEU A 147 2.89 19.08 -11.01
CA LEU A 147 2.27 17.89 -10.41
C LEU A 147 0.81 18.19 -10.05
N ALA A 148 -0.11 17.79 -10.92
CA ALA A 148 -1.54 17.82 -10.60
C ALA A 148 -1.82 16.82 -9.47
N ALA A 149 -1.95 17.35 -8.25
CA ALA A 149 -2.24 16.62 -7.03
C ALA A 149 -3.61 17.00 -6.48
N SER A 150 -4.31 16.04 -5.89
CA SER A 150 -5.53 16.30 -5.13
C SER A 150 -5.15 16.46 -3.67
N GLY A 151 -4.93 17.69 -3.20
CA GLY A 151 -4.55 17.97 -1.82
C GLY A 151 -3.51 19.09 -1.70
N PRO A 152 -2.58 19.01 -0.73
CA PRO A 152 -1.56 20.05 -0.54
C PRO A 152 -0.68 20.19 -1.79
N ALA A 153 -0.36 21.43 -2.15
CA ALA A 153 0.48 21.73 -3.30
C ALA A 153 1.90 21.19 -3.09
N LEU A 154 2.40 20.43 -4.07
CA LEU A 154 3.76 19.89 -4.07
C LEU A 154 4.61 20.73 -5.02
N ASP A 155 5.83 21.07 -4.59
CA ASP A 155 6.82 21.69 -5.46
C ASP A 155 7.42 20.64 -6.41
N THR A 156 7.21 20.80 -7.71
CA THR A 156 7.71 19.86 -8.74
C THR A 156 9.23 19.71 -8.69
N SER A 157 9.96 20.80 -8.40
CA SER A 157 11.43 20.77 -8.34
C SER A 157 11.91 19.98 -7.12
N ALA A 158 11.24 20.11 -5.98
CA ALA A 158 11.51 19.38 -4.76
C ALA A 158 11.20 17.89 -4.93
N VAL A 159 10.04 17.55 -5.49
CA VAL A 159 9.69 16.15 -5.78
C VAL A 159 10.69 15.52 -6.76
N ARG A 160 11.13 16.25 -7.78
CA ARG A 160 12.20 15.78 -8.68
C ARG A 160 13.49 15.47 -7.93
N ARG A 161 13.93 16.35 -7.02
CA ARG A 161 15.10 16.11 -6.16
C ARG A 161 14.93 14.83 -5.33
N LEU A 162 13.73 14.59 -4.79
CA LEU A 162 13.43 13.37 -4.03
C LEU A 162 13.56 12.12 -4.90
N LEU A 163 13.09 12.15 -6.15
CA LEU A 163 13.19 11.04 -7.11
C LEU A 163 14.62 10.78 -7.62
N GLU A 164 15.58 11.65 -7.30
CA GLU A 164 17.00 11.48 -7.62
C GLU A 164 17.81 10.93 -6.42
N THR A 165 17.16 10.79 -5.26
CA THR A 165 17.82 10.29 -4.05
C THR A 165 18.17 8.79 -4.17
N ARG A 166 19.37 8.44 -3.69
CA ARG A 166 19.88 7.07 -3.70
C ARG A 166 19.64 6.39 -2.35
N PRO A 167 19.45 5.06 -2.33
CA PRO A 167 19.35 4.33 -1.07
C PRO A 167 20.66 4.47 -0.27
N GLY A 168 20.56 4.88 1.00
CA GLY A 168 21.73 5.06 1.88
C GLY A 168 21.39 5.83 3.15
N ALA A 169 22.37 6.00 4.05
CA ALA A 169 22.18 6.75 5.30
C ALA A 169 21.74 8.21 5.06
N ALA A 170 22.19 8.81 3.95
CA ALA A 170 21.77 10.14 3.51
C ALA A 170 20.28 10.20 3.11
N ALA A 171 19.67 9.09 2.65
CA ALA A 171 18.25 9.04 2.31
C ALA A 171 17.32 9.20 3.53
N ARG A 172 17.88 9.16 4.75
CA ARG A 172 17.14 9.42 5.99
C ARG A 172 16.98 10.90 6.29
N VAL A 173 17.65 11.79 5.56
CA VAL A 173 17.47 13.24 5.66
C VAL A 173 17.27 13.83 4.26
N LEU A 174 16.21 14.60 4.09
CA LEU A 174 15.85 15.20 2.80
C LEU A 174 15.12 16.52 2.99
N LEU A 175 14.83 17.22 1.90
CA LEU A 175 14.04 18.44 1.93
C LEU A 175 12.56 18.11 1.70
N SER A 176 11.69 18.75 2.47
CA SER A 176 10.24 18.67 2.32
C SER A 176 9.81 19.05 0.90
N PRO A 177 8.92 18.26 0.24
CA PRO A 177 8.39 18.61 -1.07
C PRO A 177 7.39 19.77 -1.04
N PHE A 178 7.08 20.31 0.15
CA PHE A 178 6.11 21.39 0.33
C PHE A 178 6.77 22.76 0.53
N ASP A 179 7.90 22.79 1.25
CA ASP A 179 8.51 24.04 1.73
C ASP A 179 10.04 23.98 1.87
N ASP A 180 10.68 22.93 1.35
CA ASP A 180 12.14 22.71 1.43
C ASP A 180 12.72 22.64 2.85
N THR A 181 11.89 22.49 3.89
CA THR A 181 12.37 22.27 5.25
C THR A 181 13.13 20.93 5.34
N PRO A 182 14.30 20.85 5.98
CA PRO A 182 14.99 19.59 6.17
C PRO A 182 14.22 18.66 7.12
N LEU A 183 13.97 17.44 6.68
CA LEU A 183 13.22 16.41 7.39
C LEU A 183 14.08 15.19 7.62
N ARG A 184 13.89 14.54 8.79
CA ARG A 184 14.45 13.23 9.10
C ARG A 184 13.36 12.16 8.98
N ALA A 185 13.72 10.99 8.45
CA ALA A 185 12.82 9.85 8.41
C ALA A 185 12.41 9.45 9.83
N GLN A 186 11.10 9.35 10.09
CA GLN A 186 10.59 8.99 11.42
C GLN A 186 10.69 7.49 11.68
N ILE A 187 10.36 6.68 10.66
CA ILE A 187 10.45 5.23 10.71
C ILE A 187 10.92 4.67 9.37
N THR A 188 11.52 3.48 9.43
CA THR A 188 11.82 2.64 8.26
C THR A 188 10.93 1.41 8.31
N ILE A 189 10.26 1.14 7.20
CA ILE A 189 9.28 0.08 7.04
C ILE A 189 9.81 -0.86 5.96
N ALA A 190 9.97 -2.14 6.33
CA ALA A 190 10.27 -3.19 5.35
C ALA A 190 8.95 -3.82 4.91
N VAL A 191 8.68 -3.78 3.61
CA VAL A 191 7.58 -4.51 2.97
C VAL A 191 8.15 -5.29 1.80
N GLU A 192 7.40 -6.27 1.30
CA GLU A 192 7.83 -7.12 0.19
C GLU A 192 8.41 -6.27 -0.96
N GLY A 193 9.69 -6.49 -1.28
CA GLY A 193 10.40 -5.84 -2.37
C GLY A 193 10.74 -4.35 -2.18
N PHE A 194 10.48 -3.75 -1.01
CA PHE A 194 10.79 -2.33 -0.77
C PHE A 194 11.28 -2.02 0.65
N SER A 195 12.26 -1.12 0.70
CA SER A 195 12.61 -0.37 1.91
C SER A 195 11.93 0.99 1.87
N VAL A 196 11.01 1.24 2.80
CA VAL A 196 10.17 2.45 2.80
C VAL A 196 10.52 3.35 3.96
N HIS A 197 10.76 4.63 3.69
CA HIS A 197 11.00 5.64 4.70
C HIS A 197 9.81 6.60 4.76
N ARG A 198 9.32 6.86 5.99
CA ARG A 198 8.25 7.83 6.27
C ARG A 198 8.83 9.16 6.72
N PHE A 199 8.31 10.25 6.16
CA PHE A 199 8.62 11.63 6.53
C PHE A 199 7.34 12.39 6.87
N HIS A 200 7.45 13.41 7.71
CA HIS A 200 6.33 14.27 8.11
C HIS A 200 6.72 15.73 7.93
N ALA A 201 5.93 16.45 7.14
CA ALA A 201 6.03 17.89 6.99
C ALA A 201 5.02 18.54 7.94
N GLU A 202 5.53 19.11 9.04
CA GLU A 202 4.71 19.63 10.15
C GLU A 202 3.79 20.78 9.70
N ALA A 203 4.29 21.68 8.85
CA ALA A 203 3.53 22.84 8.38
C ALA A 203 2.26 22.47 7.58
N GLN A 204 2.24 21.32 6.92
CA GLN A 204 1.09 20.81 6.16
C GLN A 204 0.38 19.65 6.88
N ASP A 205 0.85 19.26 8.06
CA ASP A 205 0.48 18.03 8.77
C ASP A 205 0.36 16.82 7.83
N ALA A 206 1.33 16.69 6.92
CA ALA A 206 1.30 15.72 5.84
C ALA A 206 2.45 14.72 5.96
N ALA A 207 2.12 13.42 5.92
CA ALA A 207 3.11 12.38 5.75
C ALA A 207 3.35 12.09 4.26
N PHE A 208 4.58 11.74 3.92
CA PHE A 208 4.90 11.15 2.62
C PHE A 208 5.96 10.06 2.79
N TYR A 209 6.07 9.21 1.77
CA TYR A 209 6.88 8.01 1.78
C TYR A 209 7.77 7.98 0.55
N LEU A 210 9.02 7.57 0.75
CA LEU A 210 9.92 7.16 -0.32
C LEU A 210 10.23 5.68 -0.15
N ALA A 211 10.00 4.91 -1.21
CA ALA A 211 10.27 3.48 -1.22
C ALA A 211 11.31 3.12 -2.27
N TRP A 212 12.38 2.45 -1.85
CA TRP A 212 13.42 1.96 -2.74
C TRP A 212 13.23 0.46 -2.98
N PRO A 213 13.21 0.00 -4.24
CA PRO A 213 13.15 -1.42 -4.54
C PRO A 213 14.33 -2.17 -3.91
N GLU A 214 14.03 -3.20 -3.13
CA GLU A 214 15.02 -4.14 -2.61
C GLU A 214 15.21 -5.23 -3.67
N ARG A 215 16.30 -5.18 -4.44
CA ARG A 215 16.70 -6.34 -5.24
C ARG A 215 17.66 -7.21 -4.46
N GLU A 216 17.26 -8.45 -4.26
CA GLU A 216 18.15 -9.59 -4.05
C GLU A 216 19.19 -9.61 -5.19
N THR A 217 20.47 -9.70 -4.85
CA THR A 217 21.63 -9.71 -5.76
C THR A 217 22.02 -8.36 -6.41
N ALA A 218 22.90 -7.64 -5.69
CA ALA A 218 24.10 -7.01 -6.21
C ALA A 218 24.00 -6.28 -7.57
N GLN A 219 23.06 -5.36 -7.74
CA GLN A 219 23.18 -4.26 -8.68
C GLN A 219 22.30 -3.11 -8.20
N PRO A 220 22.78 -1.85 -8.16
CA PRO A 220 21.90 -0.72 -7.95
C PRO A 220 20.97 -0.68 -9.16
N SER A 221 19.73 -1.16 -9.00
CA SER A 221 18.72 -0.89 -10.00
C SER A 221 18.66 0.63 -10.12
N GLY A 222 19.06 1.20 -11.25
CA GLY A 222 18.99 2.64 -11.53
C GLY A 222 17.56 3.18 -11.58
N LEU A 223 16.62 2.48 -10.96
CA LEU A 223 15.24 2.85 -10.79
C LEU A 223 15.17 3.91 -9.69
N ALA A 224 14.48 5.00 -10.00
CA ALA A 224 14.15 6.03 -9.02
C ALA A 224 13.30 5.43 -7.88
N PRO A 225 13.35 6.01 -6.67
CA PRO A 225 12.42 5.63 -5.61
C PRO A 225 10.98 5.90 -6.02
N VAL A 226 10.07 5.13 -5.44
CA VAL A 226 8.64 5.39 -5.49
C VAL A 226 8.32 6.49 -4.48
N PHE A 227 7.71 7.57 -4.95
CA PHE A 227 7.16 8.60 -4.07
C PHE A 227 5.68 8.34 -3.85
N PHE A 228 5.25 8.34 -2.59
CA PHE A 228 3.83 8.22 -2.23
C PHE A 228 3.45 9.29 -1.20
N CYS A 229 2.45 10.10 -1.53
CA CYS A 229 1.86 11.06 -0.60
C CYS A 229 0.35 10.83 -0.49
N PRO A 230 -0.13 10.25 0.63
CA PRO A 230 -1.55 10.00 0.87
C PRO A 230 -2.40 11.27 0.81
N ALA A 231 -1.94 12.36 1.45
CA ALA A 231 -2.68 13.63 1.52
C ALA A 231 -2.88 14.27 0.14
N ALA A 232 -1.91 14.10 -0.77
CA ALA A 232 -1.95 14.55 -2.16
C ALA A 232 -2.60 13.53 -3.11
N ARG A 233 -2.97 12.35 -2.61
CA ARG A 233 -3.47 11.19 -3.35
C ARG A 233 -2.59 10.84 -4.56
N LEU A 234 -1.27 10.91 -4.39
CA LEU A 234 -0.30 10.83 -5.48
C LEU A 234 0.71 9.71 -5.25
N VAL A 235 0.92 8.89 -6.27
CA VAL A 235 2.08 7.99 -6.40
C VAL A 235 2.85 8.38 -7.65
N ILE A 236 4.17 8.48 -7.53
CA ILE A 236 5.08 8.66 -8.66
C ILE A 236 6.04 7.48 -8.68
N ALA A 237 5.99 6.71 -9.77
CA ALA A 237 6.82 5.53 -9.94
C ALA A 237 6.82 5.02 -11.37
N ASP A 238 7.92 4.38 -11.76
CA ASP A 238 7.99 3.53 -12.96
C ASP A 238 8.03 2.03 -12.59
N HIS A 239 8.07 1.70 -11.29
CA HIS A 239 8.12 0.32 -10.83
C HIS A 239 6.72 -0.33 -10.95
N PRO A 240 6.58 -1.53 -11.55
CA PRO A 240 5.28 -2.17 -11.78
C PRO A 240 4.48 -2.38 -10.49
N ASP A 241 5.16 -2.75 -9.41
CA ASP A 241 4.50 -3.01 -8.11
C ASP A 241 4.20 -1.75 -7.30
N ALA A 242 4.55 -0.54 -7.78
CA ALA A 242 4.39 0.69 -6.99
C ALA A 242 2.93 1.00 -6.64
N VAL A 243 1.99 0.59 -7.50
CA VAL A 243 0.55 0.73 -7.24
C VAL A 243 0.10 -0.03 -5.98
N MET A 244 0.84 -1.06 -5.58
CA MET A 244 0.55 -1.88 -4.40
C MET A 244 1.12 -1.28 -3.11
N LEU A 245 1.98 -0.25 -3.19
CA LEU A 245 2.66 0.34 -2.04
C LEU A 245 1.69 0.81 -0.94
N PRO A 246 0.57 1.51 -1.25
CA PRO A 246 -0.40 1.89 -0.22
C PRO A 246 -0.95 0.68 0.55
N GLY A 247 -1.32 -0.40 -0.17
CA GLY A 247 -1.81 -1.63 0.45
C GLY A 247 -0.75 -2.36 1.28
N ARG A 248 0.50 -2.39 0.82
CA ARG A 248 1.63 -2.95 1.57
C ARG A 248 1.88 -2.18 2.88
N LEU A 249 1.83 -0.85 2.83
CA LEU A 249 1.96 -0.01 4.02
C LEU A 249 0.82 -0.23 5.01
N LEU A 250 -0.42 -0.30 4.54
CA LEU A 250 -1.57 -0.60 5.41
C LEU A 250 -1.47 -2.00 6.03
N GLY A 251 -1.02 -2.99 5.27
CA GLY A 251 -0.74 -4.34 5.78
C GLY A 251 0.31 -4.33 6.89
N TRP A 252 1.37 -3.53 6.74
CA TRP A 252 2.38 -3.34 7.78
C TRP A 252 1.80 -2.67 9.03
N TYR A 253 1.02 -1.59 8.88
CA TYR A 253 0.39 -0.91 10.02
C TYR A 253 -0.58 -1.80 10.80
N LEU A 254 -1.30 -2.72 10.13
CA LEU A 254 -2.17 -3.70 10.79
C LEU A 254 -1.42 -4.61 11.76
N THR A 255 -0.16 -4.93 11.48
CA THR A 255 0.66 -5.83 12.31
C THR A 255 1.62 -5.11 13.25
N HIS A 256 1.73 -3.78 13.16
CA HIS A 256 2.69 -2.97 13.92
C HIS A 256 2.01 -1.88 14.76
N PRO A 257 1.23 -2.23 15.82
CA PRO A 257 0.57 -1.26 16.70
C PRO A 257 1.49 -0.20 17.30
N ALA A 258 2.75 -0.56 17.56
CA ALA A 258 3.72 0.32 18.19
C ALA A 258 4.17 1.48 17.29
N HIS A 259 3.82 1.50 15.99
CA HIS A 259 4.26 2.54 15.06
C HIS A 259 3.92 3.96 15.51
N VAL A 260 2.76 4.17 16.14
CA VAL A 260 2.33 5.48 16.65
C VAL A 260 3.33 6.02 17.66
N ARG A 261 3.75 5.18 18.61
CA ARG A 261 4.77 5.52 19.60
C ARG A 261 6.11 5.74 18.92
N SER A 262 6.54 4.84 18.04
CA SER A 262 7.82 4.97 17.32
C SER A 262 7.90 6.26 16.50
N ILE A 263 6.79 6.69 15.90
CA ILE A 263 6.70 7.95 15.14
C ILE A 263 6.72 9.15 16.08
N ALA A 264 6.01 9.10 17.21
CA ALA A 264 5.98 10.18 18.19
C ALA A 264 7.34 10.38 18.90
N GLU A 265 8.09 9.30 19.11
CA GLU A 265 9.43 9.30 19.71
C GLU A 265 10.55 9.59 18.69
N ALA A 266 10.22 9.67 17.39
CA ALA A 266 11.21 9.93 16.36
C ALA A 266 11.81 11.34 16.52
N ALA A 267 13.13 11.41 16.57
CA ALA A 267 13.84 12.67 16.66
C ALA A 267 13.55 13.55 15.44
N SER A 268 13.23 14.82 15.70
CA SER A 268 13.21 15.85 14.64
C SER A 268 14.61 16.02 14.05
N PHE A 269 14.68 16.64 12.87
CA PHE A 269 15.97 17.01 12.30
C PHE A 269 16.63 18.12 13.15
N ASP A 270 17.88 17.91 13.57
CA ASP A 270 18.75 18.95 14.12
C ASP A 270 20.03 19.03 13.28
N ALA A 271 20.30 20.20 12.69
CA ALA A 271 21.47 20.47 11.87
C ALA A 271 22.81 20.20 12.60
N ARG A 272 22.82 20.28 13.94
CA ARG A 272 24.02 20.01 14.76
C ARG A 272 24.41 18.53 14.72
N GLU A 273 23.44 17.63 14.67
CA GLU A 273 23.67 16.17 14.61
C GLU A 273 24.39 15.75 13.31
N TYR A 274 24.32 16.59 12.28
CA TYR A 274 24.91 16.36 10.97
C TYR A 274 26.15 17.23 10.71
N GLY A 275 26.70 17.87 11.75
CA GLY A 275 27.92 18.67 11.65
C GLY A 275 27.77 19.97 10.84
N LEU A 276 26.57 20.32 10.40
CA LEU A 276 26.31 21.53 9.61
C LEU A 276 26.54 22.81 10.42
N GLY A 277 26.36 22.75 11.74
CA GLY A 277 26.70 23.85 12.65
C GLY A 277 28.20 24.17 12.72
N HIS A 278 29.06 23.16 12.56
CA HIS A 278 30.52 23.35 12.55
C HIS A 278 31.03 23.80 11.18
N ALA A 279 30.44 23.32 10.09
CA ALA A 279 30.79 23.75 8.74
C ALA A 279 30.43 25.23 8.49
N SER A 280 29.29 25.72 9.03
CA SER A 280 28.89 27.12 8.90
C SER A 280 29.78 28.08 9.72
N ALA A 281 30.33 27.62 10.85
CA ALA A 281 31.34 28.36 11.61
C ALA A 281 32.70 28.46 10.88
N LEU A 282 33.04 27.46 10.06
CA LEU A 282 34.24 27.47 9.20
C LEU A 282 34.02 28.21 7.88
N ALA A 283 32.77 28.31 7.41
CA ALA A 283 32.38 29.03 6.20
C ALA A 283 32.01 30.49 6.45
N SER A 284 32.14 31.01 7.67
CA SER A 284 32.12 32.45 7.93
C SER A 284 33.35 33.07 7.26
N PRO A 285 33.20 33.83 6.17
CA PRO A 285 34.35 34.37 5.46
C PRO A 285 34.97 35.50 6.31
N PRO A 286 36.31 35.63 6.37
CA PRO A 286 36.87 36.97 6.51
C PRO A 286 36.37 37.78 5.31
N SER A 287 35.74 38.92 5.58
CA SER A 287 35.30 39.91 4.59
C SER A 287 36.45 40.30 3.62
N PRO A 288 36.15 40.78 2.41
CA PRO A 288 36.40 40.10 1.15
C PRO A 288 37.68 40.61 0.46
N VAL A 289 38.28 39.75 -0.38
CA VAL A 289 39.11 40.19 -1.51
C VAL A 289 38.64 39.45 -2.77
N GLU A 290 38.44 40.24 -3.81
CA GLU A 290 37.90 39.92 -5.14
C GLU A 290 38.69 38.87 -5.94
N ALA A 291 38.04 38.46 -7.05
CA ALA A 291 38.49 37.72 -8.23
C ALA A 291 38.11 36.23 -8.22
N GLY A 292 37.45 35.64 -9.21
CA GLY A 292 37.00 36.09 -10.53
C GLY A 292 36.66 34.86 -11.39
N LEU A 293 35.52 34.92 -12.08
CA LEU A 293 35.17 34.33 -13.40
C LEU A 293 35.18 32.79 -13.68
N SER A 294 34.01 32.38 -14.19
CA SER A 294 33.74 31.59 -15.42
C SER A 294 33.31 30.12 -15.35
N ALA A 295 32.24 29.86 -16.11
CA ALA A 295 31.57 28.60 -16.41
C ALA A 295 32.07 27.97 -17.73
N GLU A 296 31.86 26.67 -17.94
CA GLU A 296 31.13 26.07 -19.08
C GLU A 296 31.18 24.53 -19.12
N ALA A 297 30.24 23.96 -19.89
CA ALA A 297 29.77 22.57 -19.93
C ALA A 297 30.34 21.73 -21.09
N ASN A 298 30.18 20.39 -21.05
CA ASN A 298 29.59 19.54 -22.11
C ASN A 298 29.87 18.02 -21.94
N GLY A 299 28.88 17.17 -22.28
CA GLY A 299 29.04 15.74 -22.54
C GLY A 299 27.71 14.93 -22.55
N PRO A 300 27.55 13.86 -23.38
CA PRO A 300 26.38 13.68 -24.26
C PRO A 300 25.33 12.61 -23.87
N SER A 301 24.16 12.66 -24.53
CA SER A 301 23.01 11.71 -24.46
C SER A 301 23.25 10.36 -25.16
N PRO A 302 22.52 9.30 -24.75
CA PRO A 302 22.19 8.19 -25.65
C PRO A 302 20.67 7.96 -25.86
N MET A 303 20.36 7.51 -27.07
CA MET A 303 19.05 7.16 -27.63
C MET A 303 18.26 6.12 -26.83
N GLN A 304 16.94 6.33 -26.82
CA GLN A 304 15.91 5.44 -26.28
C GLN A 304 15.55 4.33 -27.28
N SER A 305 15.51 3.07 -26.82
CA SER A 305 14.81 1.98 -27.52
C SER A 305 13.45 1.77 -26.85
N ARG A 306 12.36 2.13 -27.55
CA ARG A 306 10.99 1.81 -27.16
C ARG A 306 10.73 0.33 -27.47
N SER A 307 10.25 -0.42 -26.49
CA SER A 307 9.84 -1.82 -26.64
C SER A 307 8.40 -1.88 -27.16
N ALA A 308 8.16 -2.75 -28.15
CA ALA A 308 6.87 -3.00 -28.80
C ALA A 308 5.74 -3.45 -27.85
N ALA A 309 6.05 -3.76 -26.58
CA ALA A 309 5.05 -4.04 -25.55
C ALA A 309 4.19 -2.80 -25.19
N TRP A 310 4.71 -1.58 -25.42
CA TRP A 310 3.99 -0.33 -25.18
C TRP A 310 2.92 -0.02 -26.24
N ASP A 311 3.10 -0.47 -27.49
CA ASP A 311 2.14 -0.21 -28.56
C ASP A 311 0.86 -1.07 -28.39
N PHE A 312 1.00 -2.27 -27.82
CA PHE A 312 -0.13 -3.19 -27.55
C PHE A 312 -1.12 -2.67 -26.48
N LEU A 313 -0.62 -1.96 -25.46
CA LEU A 313 -1.47 -1.39 -24.39
C LEU A 313 -2.27 -0.16 -24.83
N HIS A 314 -1.81 0.55 -25.88
CA HIS A 314 -2.54 1.68 -26.44
C HIS A 314 -3.66 1.26 -27.40
N GLU A 315 -3.51 0.13 -28.09
CA GLU A 315 -4.52 -0.35 -29.06
C GLU A 315 -5.76 -0.97 -28.39
N THR A 316 -5.67 -1.40 -27.13
CA THR A 316 -6.79 -2.03 -26.39
C THR A 316 -7.66 -1.05 -25.60
N GLY A 317 -7.31 0.24 -25.59
CA GLY A 317 -8.01 1.29 -24.83
C GLY A 317 -9.06 2.06 -25.62
N LEU A 318 -10.11 1.40 -26.13
CA LEU A 318 -11.32 2.10 -26.62
C LEU A 318 -12.59 1.62 -25.91
N ALA A 319 -12.98 2.42 -24.92
CA ALA A 319 -14.31 2.87 -24.54
C ALA A 319 -15.50 1.88 -24.60
N ALA A 320 -16.13 1.68 -23.44
CA ALA A 320 -17.58 1.57 -23.34
C ALA A 320 -18.11 2.65 -22.38
N PRO A 321 -19.12 3.47 -22.77
CA PRO A 321 -19.69 4.49 -21.90
C PRO A 321 -20.66 3.87 -20.88
N VAL A 322 -20.56 4.30 -19.63
CA VAL A 322 -21.52 3.98 -18.55
C VAL A 322 -22.71 4.95 -18.65
N PRO A 323 -23.98 4.49 -18.62
CA PRO A 323 -25.13 5.39 -18.64
C PRO A 323 -25.35 6.08 -17.30
N ASP A 324 -25.65 7.38 -17.36
CA ASP A 324 -26.06 8.23 -16.24
C ASP A 324 -27.22 7.62 -15.46
N SER A 325 -27.07 7.48 -14.14
CA SER A 325 -28.17 7.22 -13.23
C SER A 325 -28.25 8.36 -12.20
N ALA A 326 -29.21 9.24 -12.43
CA ALA A 326 -29.64 10.27 -11.50
C ALA A 326 -30.19 9.64 -10.21
N MET A 327 -29.69 10.12 -9.07
CA MET A 327 -30.23 9.84 -7.74
C MET A 327 -31.59 10.53 -7.54
N PRO A 328 -32.64 9.85 -7.07
CA PRO A 328 -33.85 10.50 -6.60
C PRO A 328 -33.73 10.88 -5.11
N SER A 329 -34.04 12.14 -4.80
CA SER A 329 -34.23 12.63 -3.43
C SER A 329 -35.59 12.23 -2.84
N PRO A 330 -35.74 12.20 -1.49
CA PRO A 330 -36.86 11.56 -0.82
C PRO A 330 -38.03 12.52 -0.56
N SER A 331 -39.25 12.05 -0.78
CA SER A 331 -40.50 12.67 -0.30
C SER A 331 -41.39 11.62 0.33
N ARG A 332 -41.69 11.77 1.62
CA ARG A 332 -42.72 11.02 2.36
C ARG A 332 -44.11 11.52 1.95
N LEU A 333 -45.06 10.61 1.72
CA LEU A 333 -46.38 10.52 2.38
C LEU A 333 -47.38 9.64 1.60
N GLY A 334 -47.90 8.61 2.26
CA GLY A 334 -49.31 8.21 2.20
C GLY A 334 -49.70 7.03 1.28
N PRO A 335 -50.69 6.21 1.69
CA PRO A 335 -50.83 4.80 1.29
C PRO A 335 -51.88 4.58 0.20
N THR A 336 -51.76 3.50 -0.58
CA THR A 336 -52.87 2.64 -1.08
C THR A 336 -52.37 1.63 -2.12
N GLY A 337 -52.94 0.42 -2.11
CA GLY A 337 -53.26 -0.28 -3.36
C GLY A 337 -52.39 -1.45 -3.80
N VAL A 338 -52.40 -2.54 -3.03
CA VAL A 338 -52.13 -3.89 -3.57
C VAL A 338 -53.29 -4.28 -4.48
N MET A 339 -53.11 -4.25 -5.81
CA MET A 339 -53.80 -5.07 -6.82
C MET A 339 -53.49 -4.52 -8.22
N GLY A 340 -52.73 -5.26 -9.02
CA GLY A 340 -52.70 -5.02 -10.45
C GLY A 340 -51.42 -5.50 -11.12
N ARG A 341 -51.57 -6.57 -11.91
CA ARG A 341 -50.69 -7.05 -12.99
C ARG A 341 -49.89 -8.34 -12.70
N LEU A 342 -50.63 -9.36 -12.31
CA LEU A 342 -50.43 -10.72 -12.84
C LEU A 342 -51.64 -11.03 -13.74
N ARG A 343 -51.48 -10.88 -15.06
CA ARG A 343 -52.34 -11.52 -16.07
C ARG A 343 -51.76 -11.27 -17.47
N GLY A 344 -51.42 -12.34 -18.16
CA GLY A 344 -51.20 -12.35 -19.59
C GLY A 344 -49.85 -12.95 -19.97
N ILE A 345 -49.82 -14.28 -20.09
CA ILE A 345 -49.12 -15.11 -21.10
C ILE A 345 -49.23 -16.53 -20.54
N PHE A 346 -50.32 -17.23 -20.87
CA PHE A 346 -50.46 -18.70 -20.90
C PHE A 346 -51.94 -19.04 -21.16
N LYS A 347 -52.37 -18.95 -22.43
CA LYS A 347 -53.48 -19.76 -22.95
C LYS A 347 -53.53 -19.67 -24.48
N ARG A 348 -53.07 -20.74 -25.16
CA ARG A 348 -53.61 -21.20 -26.44
C ARG A 348 -53.04 -22.59 -26.78
N ARG A 349 -53.87 -23.61 -26.62
CA ARG A 349 -53.86 -24.89 -27.35
C ARG A 349 -55.29 -25.41 -27.43
N HIS A 350 -55.55 -26.12 -28.52
CA HIS A 350 -56.81 -26.71 -29.01
C HIS A 350 -57.75 -25.72 -29.69
N ASP A 351 -57.72 -25.69 -31.02
CA ASP A 351 -58.31 -26.78 -31.81
C ASP A 351 -57.25 -27.49 -32.66
#